data_AF-A0A2T3P802-F1
#
_entry.id   AF-A0A2T3P802-F1
#
_cell.length_a   1.000
_cell.length_b   1.000
_cell.length_c   1.000
_cell.angle_alpha   90.00
_cell.angle_beta   90.00
_cell.angle_gamma   90.00
#
_symmetry.space_group_name_H-M   'P 1'
#
loop_
_entity.id
_entity.type
_entity.pdbx_description
1 polymer ?
#
loop_
_entity_poly.entity_id
_entity_poly.type
_entity_poly.pdbx_seq_one_letter_code
_entity_poly.pdbx_strand_id
1 'polypeptide(L)'
;MDRKELINHFSKEVTDIAYWQTMTEKRYAHRTLVAFNTDWNAFVCYCQNIQASPLPAKVQTVERFIASMAPTRKLASLKRYIITIRLVHRTLALTDPCSHTQIRLLMQGYHEEKQDDSKQAEGLHADHISRLLLAFESSPNIKDIRDLAIWTVAFDGLLKRSELSNICVDDVKIDDDGFVTIQLDNKQLNLSEVTSTAFTRWLSEGLIADGYVFRRIDRHGNIGEKPLDHSSIYRVFRRAGDELGVSSKVIFSGQSPRVGAAQDLANEGATLNEIQSQGRWKSPAMPAQYIGQNSKRDKEMDKFKKDTPWDND
;
A
#
# COMPACT_ATOMS: atom_id res chain seq x y z
N MET A 1 11.59 -29.11 5.41
CA MET A 1 11.25 -29.40 4.00
C MET A 1 12.55 -29.52 3.24
N ASP A 2 12.74 -30.60 2.49
CA ASP A 2 14.00 -30.86 1.79
C ASP A 2 14.13 -29.96 0.54
N ARG A 3 15.36 -29.65 0.11
CA ARG A 3 15.64 -28.85 -1.10
C ARG A 3 15.00 -29.46 -2.34
N LYS A 4 15.00 -30.79 -2.48
CA LYS A 4 14.39 -31.49 -3.62
C LYS A 4 12.87 -31.28 -3.68
N GLU A 5 12.23 -31.29 -2.51
CA GLU A 5 10.80 -31.07 -2.37
C GLU A 5 10.43 -29.64 -2.76
N LEU A 6 11.19 -28.65 -2.26
CA LEU A 6 11.07 -27.25 -2.68
C LEU A 6 11.23 -27.07 -4.19
N ILE A 7 12.24 -27.69 -4.80
CA ILE A 7 12.44 -27.63 -6.26
C ILE A 7 11.20 -28.15 -6.99
N ASN A 8 10.67 -29.30 -6.59
CA ASN A 8 9.49 -29.88 -7.22
C ASN A 8 8.25 -28.97 -7.12
N HIS A 9 8.04 -28.33 -5.96
CA HIS A 9 6.93 -27.38 -5.77
C HIS A 9 7.08 -26.13 -6.62
N PHE A 10 8.28 -25.53 -6.64
CA PHE A 10 8.51 -24.30 -7.40
C PHE A 10 8.70 -24.53 -8.90
N SER A 11 8.93 -25.76 -9.35
CA SER A 11 8.91 -26.12 -10.79
C SER A 11 7.52 -26.01 -11.42
N LYS A 12 6.47 -25.84 -10.62
CA LYS A 12 5.07 -25.68 -11.04
C LYS A 12 4.45 -24.47 -10.35
N GLU A 13 3.20 -24.17 -10.67
CA GLU A 13 2.46 -23.11 -9.97
C GLU A 13 2.33 -23.45 -8.49
N VAL A 14 2.66 -22.46 -7.65
CA VAL A 14 2.60 -22.57 -6.20
C VAL A 14 1.24 -22.07 -5.74
N THR A 15 0.43 -22.97 -5.19
CA THR A 15 -0.92 -22.68 -4.72
C THR A 15 -0.97 -22.29 -3.25
N ASP A 16 -0.03 -22.81 -2.44
CA ASP A 16 0.03 -22.57 -1.00
C ASP A 16 1.16 -21.61 -0.61
N ILE A 17 0.80 -20.54 0.10
CA ILE A 17 1.72 -19.52 0.61
C ILE A 17 2.65 -20.09 1.70
N ALA A 18 2.30 -21.21 2.33
CA ALA A 18 3.14 -21.88 3.33
C ALA A 18 4.52 -22.28 2.76
N TYR A 19 4.60 -22.61 1.47
CA TYR A 19 5.88 -22.88 0.80
C TYR A 19 6.78 -21.65 0.76
N TRP A 20 6.20 -20.47 0.51
CA TRP A 20 6.93 -19.20 0.58
C TRP A 20 7.38 -18.86 2.00
N GLN A 21 6.52 -19.08 3.00
CA GLN A 21 6.88 -18.86 4.40
C GLN A 21 8.04 -19.75 4.84
N THR A 22 8.02 -21.02 4.41
CA THR A 22 9.07 -21.99 4.70
C THR A 22 10.36 -21.60 4.01
N MET A 23 10.30 -21.33 2.69
CA MET A 23 11.47 -20.94 1.89
C MET A 23 12.13 -19.66 2.44
N THR A 24 11.33 -18.68 2.86
CA THR A 24 11.85 -17.38 3.31
C THR A 24 12.06 -17.29 4.82
N GLU A 25 11.94 -18.40 5.55
CA GLU A 25 12.05 -18.46 7.02
C GLU A 25 11.18 -17.42 7.74
N LYS A 26 9.99 -17.13 7.19
CA LYS A 26 9.03 -16.13 7.72
C LYS A 26 9.61 -14.71 7.88
N ARG A 27 10.67 -14.36 7.14
CA ARG A 27 11.33 -13.03 7.21
C ARG A 27 10.58 -11.93 6.45
N TYR A 28 9.55 -12.27 5.68
CA TYR A 28 8.77 -11.33 4.89
C TYR A 28 7.32 -11.24 5.39
N ALA A 29 6.76 -10.04 5.30
CA ALA A 29 5.35 -9.81 5.57
C ALA A 29 4.45 -10.62 4.61
N HIS A 30 3.29 -11.06 5.09
CA HIS A 30 2.34 -11.89 4.32
C HIS A 30 1.98 -11.29 2.94
N ARG A 31 1.73 -9.98 2.86
CA ARG A 31 1.42 -9.29 1.59
C ARG A 31 2.56 -9.38 0.57
N THR A 32 3.81 -9.35 1.04
CA THR A 32 4.97 -9.51 0.18
C THR A 32 5.03 -10.94 -0.36
N LEU A 33 4.72 -11.94 0.46
CA LEU A 33 4.65 -13.34 0.01
C LEU A 33 3.54 -13.57 -1.02
N VAL A 34 2.35 -12.99 -0.83
CA VAL A 34 1.26 -13.02 -1.82
C VAL A 34 1.71 -12.42 -3.15
N ALA A 35 2.46 -11.31 -3.07
CA ALA A 35 2.99 -10.62 -4.24
C ALA A 35 4.03 -11.49 -4.97
N PHE A 36 4.97 -12.10 -4.24
CA PHE A 36 5.95 -13.04 -4.79
C PHE A 36 5.28 -14.29 -5.38
N ASN A 37 4.23 -14.82 -4.75
CA ASN A 37 3.51 -15.97 -5.28
C ASN A 37 2.86 -15.67 -6.63
N THR A 38 2.16 -14.54 -6.72
CA THR A 38 1.57 -14.06 -7.99
C THR A 38 2.63 -13.88 -9.07
N ASP A 39 3.76 -13.29 -8.71
CA ASP A 39 4.87 -13.03 -9.63
C ASP A 39 5.51 -14.32 -10.15
N TRP A 40 5.76 -15.27 -9.27
CA TRP A 40 6.35 -16.56 -9.61
C TRP A 40 5.42 -17.38 -10.49
N ASN A 41 4.13 -17.45 -10.16
CA ASN A 41 3.17 -18.20 -10.96
C ASN A 41 3.02 -17.59 -12.37
N ALA A 42 3.09 -16.26 -12.50
CA ALA A 42 3.14 -15.62 -13.82
C ALA A 42 4.37 -16.06 -14.64
N PHE A 43 5.54 -16.20 -13.99
CA PHE A 43 6.76 -16.69 -14.64
C PHE A 43 6.67 -18.17 -15.01
N VAL A 44 6.15 -19.02 -14.11
CA VAL A 44 5.95 -20.45 -14.38
C VAL A 44 4.98 -20.65 -15.54
N CYS A 45 3.84 -19.97 -15.54
CA CYS A 45 2.86 -20.03 -16.63
C CYS A 45 3.50 -19.63 -17.97
N TYR A 46 4.29 -18.55 -17.99
CA TYR A 46 5.05 -18.16 -19.18
C TYR A 46 6.02 -19.26 -19.64
N CYS A 47 6.78 -19.85 -18.71
CA CYS A 47 7.73 -20.93 -19.03
C CYS A 47 7.02 -22.15 -19.64
N GLN A 48 5.87 -22.54 -19.09
CA GLN A 48 5.07 -23.64 -19.61
C GLN A 48 4.60 -23.39 -21.05
N ASN A 49 4.13 -22.17 -21.33
CA ASN A 49 3.66 -21.80 -22.67
C ASN A 49 4.76 -21.88 -23.74
N ILE A 50 6.01 -21.58 -23.37
CA ILE A 50 7.15 -21.66 -24.30
C ILE A 50 7.95 -22.97 -24.16
N GLN A 51 7.44 -23.95 -23.40
CA GLN A 51 8.09 -25.23 -23.10
C GLN A 51 9.51 -25.09 -22.55
N ALA A 52 9.75 -24.06 -21.73
CA ALA A 52 11.01 -23.83 -21.03
C ALA A 52 10.92 -24.29 -19.57
N SER A 53 12.07 -24.63 -18.97
CA SER A 53 12.12 -24.92 -17.53
C SER A 53 12.14 -23.62 -16.71
N PRO A 54 11.25 -23.46 -15.70
CA PRO A 54 11.32 -22.35 -14.76
C PRO A 54 12.45 -22.52 -13.74
N LEU A 55 12.96 -23.75 -13.52
CA LEU A 55 14.03 -24.05 -12.57
C LEU A 55 14.97 -25.16 -13.08
N PRO A 56 16.30 -24.91 -13.18
CA PRO A 56 16.92 -23.58 -13.25
C PRO A 56 16.49 -22.88 -14.55
N ALA A 57 16.09 -21.61 -14.46
CA ALA A 57 15.74 -20.83 -15.63
C ALA A 57 16.99 -20.40 -16.40
N LYS A 58 16.89 -20.37 -17.74
CA LYS A 58 17.91 -19.76 -18.60
C LYS A 58 17.78 -18.24 -18.57
N VAL A 59 18.91 -17.55 -18.72
CA VAL A 59 18.95 -16.07 -18.81
C VAL A 59 18.01 -15.56 -19.91
N GLN A 60 18.04 -16.20 -21.09
CA GLN A 60 17.19 -15.82 -22.22
C GLN A 60 15.69 -16.00 -21.93
N THR A 61 15.32 -16.97 -21.09
CA THR A 61 13.93 -17.19 -20.68
C THR A 61 13.43 -16.06 -19.79
N VAL A 62 14.25 -15.62 -18.83
CA VAL A 62 13.92 -14.49 -17.95
C VAL A 62 13.83 -13.19 -18.74
N GLU A 63 14.78 -12.95 -19.65
CA GLU A 63 14.77 -11.78 -20.53
C GLU A 63 13.46 -11.68 -21.32
N ARG A 64 13.10 -12.75 -22.05
CA ARG A 64 11.88 -12.77 -22.87
C ARG A 64 10.61 -12.67 -22.03
N PHE A 65 10.60 -13.24 -20.82
CA PHE A 65 9.50 -13.07 -19.88
C PHE A 65 9.32 -11.60 -19.49
N ILE A 66 10.38 -10.93 -19.04
CA ILE A 66 10.31 -9.52 -18.64
C ILE A 66 9.87 -8.65 -19.83
N ALA A 67 10.43 -8.92 -21.02
CA ALA A 67 10.04 -8.22 -22.24
C ALA A 67 8.56 -8.43 -22.61
N SER A 68 8.02 -9.64 -22.41
CA SER A 68 6.60 -9.91 -22.64
C SER A 68 5.67 -9.21 -21.64
N MET A 69 6.16 -8.94 -20.42
CA MET A 69 5.40 -8.28 -19.37
C MET A 69 5.47 -6.75 -19.46
N ALA A 70 6.55 -6.20 -20.01
CA ALA A 70 6.80 -4.76 -20.07
C ALA A 70 5.68 -3.92 -20.73
N PRO A 71 4.98 -4.39 -21.78
CA PRO A 71 3.89 -3.60 -22.37
C PRO A 71 2.70 -3.37 -21.43
N THR A 72 2.45 -4.28 -20.48
CA THR A 72 1.24 -4.26 -19.64
C THR A 72 1.53 -3.98 -18.16
N ARG A 73 2.80 -4.01 -17.75
CA ARG A 73 3.21 -3.92 -16.34
C ARG A 73 4.11 -2.71 -16.13
N LYS A 74 3.88 -2.03 -15.00
CA LYS A 74 4.71 -0.91 -14.56
C LYS A 74 6.13 -1.35 -14.24
N LEU A 75 7.09 -0.42 -14.34
CA LEU A 75 8.50 -0.66 -13.98
C LEU A 75 8.67 -1.32 -12.60
N ALA A 76 7.92 -0.88 -11.59
CA ALA A 76 7.97 -1.45 -10.24
C ALA A 76 7.59 -2.94 -10.20
N SER A 77 6.68 -3.38 -11.09
CA SER A 77 6.32 -4.80 -11.22
C SER A 77 7.42 -5.59 -11.90
N LEU A 78 8.04 -5.04 -12.95
CA LEU A 78 9.19 -5.67 -13.61
C LEU A 78 10.36 -5.89 -12.64
N LYS A 79 10.69 -4.87 -11.84
CA LYS A 79 11.68 -4.99 -10.77
C LYS A 79 11.32 -6.09 -9.77
N ARG A 80 10.04 -6.23 -9.42
CA ARG A 80 9.57 -7.25 -8.46
C ARG A 80 9.59 -8.67 -9.04
N TYR A 81 9.30 -8.86 -10.34
CA TYR A 81 9.52 -10.13 -11.02
C TYR A 81 10.98 -10.57 -10.91
N ILE A 82 11.93 -9.68 -11.20
CA ILE A 82 13.37 -9.95 -11.08
C ILE A 82 13.74 -10.35 -9.65
N ILE A 83 13.26 -9.62 -8.64
CA ILE A 83 13.49 -9.93 -7.23
C ILE A 83 12.95 -11.32 -6.89
N THR A 84 11.73 -11.64 -7.33
CA THR A 84 11.07 -12.93 -7.06
C THR A 84 11.84 -14.08 -7.69
N ILE A 85 12.18 -14.00 -8.98
CA ILE A 85 12.91 -15.05 -9.71
C ILE A 85 14.28 -15.27 -9.05
N ARG A 86 15.00 -14.19 -8.75
CA ARG A 86 16.27 -14.23 -8.04
C ARG A 86 16.15 -14.89 -6.67
N LEU A 87 15.12 -14.52 -5.89
CA LEU A 87 14.89 -15.05 -4.55
C LEU A 87 14.71 -16.58 -4.59
N VAL A 88 13.88 -17.08 -5.51
CA VAL A 88 13.67 -18.54 -5.66
C VAL A 88 14.97 -19.24 -6.04
N HIS A 89 15.70 -18.75 -7.05
CA HIS A 89 16.96 -19.38 -7.49
C HIS A 89 18.01 -19.41 -6.37
N ARG A 90 18.24 -18.27 -5.71
CA ARG A 90 19.25 -18.17 -4.64
C ARG A 90 18.89 -19.03 -3.43
N THR A 91 17.63 -19.04 -3.02
CA THR A 91 17.21 -19.83 -1.85
C THR A 91 17.31 -21.33 -2.11
N LEU A 92 17.14 -21.76 -3.37
CA LEU A 92 17.35 -23.14 -3.79
C LEU A 92 18.81 -23.45 -4.15
N ALA A 93 19.76 -22.55 -3.87
CA ALA A 93 21.17 -22.66 -4.20
C ALA A 93 21.42 -23.02 -5.68
N LEU A 94 20.65 -22.40 -6.58
CA LEU A 94 20.80 -22.46 -8.03
C LEU A 94 21.45 -21.17 -8.54
N THR A 95 22.05 -21.23 -9.72
CA THR A 95 22.59 -20.05 -10.41
C THR A 95 21.48 -19.01 -10.62
N ASP A 96 21.75 -17.76 -10.26
CA ASP A 96 20.82 -16.64 -10.42
C ASP A 96 20.82 -16.14 -11.88
N PRO A 97 19.76 -16.40 -12.68
CA PRO A 97 19.71 -15.92 -14.06
C PRO A 97 19.59 -14.39 -14.14
N CYS A 98 19.10 -13.75 -13.07
CA CYS A 98 18.89 -12.32 -13.01
C CYS A 98 20.16 -11.53 -12.67
N SER A 99 21.27 -12.18 -12.33
CA SER A 99 22.56 -11.49 -12.13
C SER A 99 23.33 -11.27 -13.44
N HIS A 100 22.86 -11.82 -14.55
CA HIS A 100 23.52 -11.69 -15.84
C HIS A 100 23.41 -10.25 -16.38
N THR A 101 24.50 -9.72 -16.97
CA THR A 101 24.58 -8.34 -17.50
C THR A 101 23.46 -8.00 -18.47
N GLN A 102 23.04 -8.97 -19.29
CA GLN A 102 21.92 -8.78 -20.23
C GLN A 102 20.60 -8.39 -19.54
N ILE A 103 20.29 -8.98 -18.39
CA ILE A 103 19.08 -8.63 -17.62
C ILE A 103 19.20 -7.23 -17.03
N ARG A 104 20.42 -6.85 -16.62
CA ARG A 104 20.72 -5.50 -16.13
C ARG A 104 20.50 -4.45 -17.21
N LEU A 105 21.08 -4.63 -18.40
CA LEU A 105 20.92 -3.72 -19.54
C LEU A 105 19.43 -3.60 -19.97
N LEU A 106 18.71 -4.73 -20.01
CA LEU A 106 17.27 -4.73 -20.29
C LEU A 106 16.49 -3.87 -19.29
N MET A 107 16.78 -4.03 -18.00
CA MET A 107 16.10 -3.27 -16.95
C MET A 107 16.48 -1.78 -16.94
N GLN A 108 17.69 -1.42 -17.38
CA GLN A 108 18.09 -0.02 -17.61
C GLN A 108 17.27 0.59 -18.76
N GLY A 109 17.13 -0.11 -19.89
CA GLY A 109 16.27 0.34 -20.99
C GLY A 109 14.82 0.57 -20.55
N TYR A 110 14.23 -0.35 -19.78
CA TYR A 110 12.89 -0.15 -19.23
C TYR A 110 12.81 0.94 -18.16
N HIS A 111 13.91 1.23 -17.46
CA HIS A 111 13.94 2.33 -16.52
C HIS A 111 13.77 3.67 -17.24
N GLU A 112 14.47 3.85 -18.35
CA GLU A 112 14.37 5.04 -19.20
C GLU A 112 13.00 5.15 -19.87
N GLU A 113 12.51 4.04 -20.46
CA GLU A 113 11.20 4.01 -21.13
C GLU A 113 10.03 4.30 -20.19
N LYS A 114 10.11 3.83 -18.94
CA LYS A 114 8.98 3.79 -17.99
C LYS A 114 9.17 4.69 -16.76
N GLN A 115 10.03 5.70 -16.87
CA GLN A 115 10.38 6.58 -15.76
C GLN A 115 9.15 7.25 -15.11
N ASP A 116 8.10 7.54 -15.90
CA ASP A 116 6.90 8.27 -15.47
C ASP A 116 5.69 7.37 -15.09
N ASP A 117 5.89 6.06 -14.95
CA ASP A 117 4.81 5.11 -14.65
C ASP A 117 4.14 5.31 -13.28
N SER A 118 4.86 5.92 -12.32
CA SER A 118 4.37 6.16 -10.97
C SER A 118 3.75 7.54 -10.85
N LYS A 119 2.42 7.59 -10.90
CA LYS A 119 1.66 8.79 -10.57
C LYS A 119 1.34 8.83 -9.08
N GLN A 120 1.59 9.98 -8.46
CA GLN A 120 1.09 10.27 -7.12
C GLN A 120 -0.44 10.21 -7.11
N ALA A 121 -1.03 9.78 -6.00
CA ALA A 121 -2.48 9.83 -5.84
C ALA A 121 -2.94 11.29 -5.73
N GLU A 122 -4.12 11.60 -6.27
CA GLU A 122 -4.74 12.92 -6.08
C GLU A 122 -5.02 13.17 -4.59
N GLY A 123 -4.80 14.40 -4.14
CA GLY A 123 -4.98 14.83 -2.75
C GLY A 123 -6.45 14.95 -2.37
N LEU A 124 -6.83 14.35 -1.23
CA LEU A 124 -8.09 14.67 -0.56
C LEU A 124 -7.79 15.77 0.46
N HIS A 125 -8.25 17.00 0.21
CA HIS A 125 -7.92 18.21 0.95
C HIS A 125 -8.95 18.56 2.03
N ALA A 126 -8.62 19.51 2.91
CA ALA A 126 -9.50 19.99 3.97
C ALA A 126 -10.87 20.48 3.44
N ASP A 127 -10.91 21.20 2.31
CA ASP A 127 -12.17 21.61 1.66
C ASP A 127 -13.07 20.41 1.32
N HIS A 128 -12.48 19.34 0.79
CA HIS A 128 -13.20 18.11 0.48
C HIS A 128 -13.80 17.48 1.75
N ILE A 129 -13.04 17.46 2.85
CA ILE A 129 -13.53 16.94 4.14
C ILE A 129 -14.69 17.78 4.67
N SER A 130 -14.58 19.11 4.65
CA SER A 130 -15.66 20.02 5.06
C SER A 130 -16.95 19.79 4.27
N ARG A 131 -16.84 19.59 2.95
CA ARG A 131 -18.00 19.30 2.09
C ARG A 131 -18.64 17.94 2.39
N LEU A 132 -17.83 16.91 2.70
CA LEU A 132 -18.33 15.59 3.09
C LEU A 132 -19.02 15.63 4.46
N LEU A 133 -18.47 16.39 5.42
CA LEU A 133 -19.11 16.63 6.72
C LEU A 133 -20.49 17.26 6.55
N LEU A 134 -20.56 18.38 5.82
CA LEU A 134 -21.84 19.06 5.54
C LEU A 134 -22.87 18.15 4.86
N ALA A 135 -22.43 17.24 4.00
CA ALA A 135 -23.33 16.32 3.30
C ALA A 135 -23.85 15.17 4.19
N PHE A 136 -23.07 14.69 5.16
CA PHE A 136 -23.34 13.44 5.87
C PHE A 136 -23.46 13.55 7.39
N GLU A 137 -23.23 14.72 7.99
CA GLU A 137 -23.29 14.92 9.45
C GLU A 137 -24.66 14.55 10.05
N SER A 138 -25.74 14.70 9.29
CA SER A 138 -27.11 14.37 9.72
C SER A 138 -27.67 13.10 9.08
N SER A 139 -26.88 12.35 8.29
CA SER A 139 -27.38 11.15 7.59
C SER A 139 -27.72 10.04 8.60
N PRO A 140 -28.93 9.43 8.56
CA PRO A 140 -29.28 8.30 9.41
C PRO A 140 -28.70 6.96 8.91
N ASN A 141 -28.05 6.95 7.73
CA ASN A 141 -27.54 5.72 7.16
C ASN A 141 -26.21 5.32 7.81
N ILE A 142 -26.18 4.13 8.40
CA ILE A 142 -25.01 3.58 9.10
C ILE A 142 -23.74 3.52 8.22
N LYS A 143 -23.90 3.32 6.92
CA LYS A 143 -22.78 3.34 5.96
C LYS A 143 -22.19 4.74 5.81
N ASP A 144 -23.02 5.77 5.82
CA ASP A 144 -22.58 7.16 5.68
C ASP A 144 -21.83 7.61 6.94
N ILE A 145 -22.35 7.23 8.11
CA ILE A 145 -21.73 7.48 9.40
C ILE A 145 -20.32 6.85 9.46
N ARG A 146 -20.20 5.58 9.06
CA ARG A 146 -18.90 4.89 8.98
C ARG A 146 -17.97 5.58 7.99
N ASP A 147 -18.44 5.82 6.77
CA ASP A 147 -17.60 6.36 5.70
C ASP A 147 -17.11 7.77 6.04
N LEU A 148 -17.95 8.59 6.68
CA LEU A 148 -17.59 9.92 7.18
C LEU A 148 -16.48 9.84 8.25
N ALA A 149 -16.63 8.96 9.25
CA ALA A 149 -15.60 8.73 10.25
C ALA A 149 -14.29 8.23 9.62
N ILE A 150 -14.35 7.37 8.59
CA ILE A 150 -13.16 6.92 7.85
C ILE A 150 -12.47 8.08 7.14
N TRP A 151 -13.21 8.94 6.45
CA TRP A 151 -12.65 10.06 5.69
C TRP A 151 -11.96 11.07 6.61
N THR A 152 -12.61 11.46 7.70
CA THR A 152 -12.09 12.45 8.66
C THR A 152 -10.88 11.90 9.40
N VAL A 153 -10.96 10.69 9.96
CA VAL A 153 -9.86 10.06 10.72
C VAL A 153 -8.64 9.81 9.86
N ALA A 154 -8.84 9.38 8.61
CA ALA A 154 -7.72 9.17 7.69
C ALA A 154 -7.02 10.47 7.28
N PHE A 155 -7.77 11.57 7.14
CA PHE A 155 -7.24 12.89 6.80
C PHE A 155 -6.52 13.52 8.00
N ASP A 156 -7.24 13.68 9.11
CA ASP A 156 -6.77 14.31 10.35
C ASP A 156 -5.54 13.58 10.92
N GLY A 157 -5.58 12.25 10.91
CA GLY A 157 -4.48 11.42 11.37
C GLY A 157 -3.38 11.19 10.35
N LEU A 158 -3.54 11.64 9.10
CA LEU A 158 -2.71 11.23 7.96
C LEU A 158 -2.50 9.70 7.96
N LEU A 159 -3.53 8.88 8.16
CA LEU A 159 -3.36 7.44 8.36
C LEU A 159 -3.17 6.66 7.06
N LYS A 160 -2.34 5.62 7.09
CA LYS A 160 -2.29 4.61 6.02
C LYS A 160 -3.48 3.68 6.17
N ARG A 161 -3.92 3.10 5.04
CA ARG A 161 -4.99 2.09 5.00
C ARG A 161 -4.84 0.96 6.02
N SER A 162 -3.63 0.48 6.26
CA SER A 162 -3.38 -0.60 7.23
C SER A 162 -3.44 -0.12 8.68
N GLU A 163 -3.08 1.14 8.94
CA GLU A 163 -3.25 1.73 10.28
C GLU A 163 -4.75 1.85 10.54
N LEU A 164 -5.49 2.46 9.61
CA LEU A 164 -6.94 2.60 9.69
C LEU A 164 -7.67 1.26 9.88
N SER A 165 -7.32 0.22 9.13
CA SER A 165 -7.98 -1.09 9.25
C SER A 165 -7.72 -1.79 10.59
N ASN A 166 -6.64 -1.43 11.28
CA ASN A 166 -6.17 -2.12 12.47
C ASN A 166 -6.50 -1.40 13.77
N ILE A 167 -7.15 -0.23 13.72
CA ILE A 167 -7.59 0.47 14.93
C ILE A 167 -8.55 -0.44 15.69
N CYS A 168 -8.21 -0.75 16.94
CA CYS A 168 -9.09 -1.46 17.87
C CYS A 168 -9.65 -0.49 18.92
N VAL A 169 -10.79 -0.83 19.51
CA VAL A 169 -11.39 -0.04 20.60
C VAL A 169 -10.44 0.07 21.79
N ASP A 170 -9.64 -0.96 22.06
CA ASP A 170 -8.61 -0.96 23.11
C ASP A 170 -7.52 0.11 22.91
N ASP A 171 -7.32 0.57 21.68
CA ASP A 171 -6.37 1.63 21.34
C ASP A 171 -6.97 3.04 21.49
N VAL A 172 -8.27 3.14 21.75
CA VAL A 172 -9.04 4.39 21.75
C VAL A 172 -9.25 4.86 23.18
N LYS A 173 -9.00 6.15 23.41
CA LYS A 173 -9.39 6.86 24.63
C LYS A 173 -10.27 8.04 24.25
N ILE A 174 -11.41 8.15 24.91
CA ILE A 174 -12.31 9.30 24.80
C ILE A 174 -12.24 10.01 26.14
N ASP A 175 -11.88 11.30 26.12
CA ASP A 175 -11.87 12.11 27.34
C ASP A 175 -13.27 12.64 27.69
N ASP A 176 -13.38 13.27 28.85
CA ASP A 176 -14.66 13.81 29.36
C ASP A 176 -15.21 14.95 28.47
N ASP A 177 -14.33 15.63 27.73
CA ASP A 177 -14.67 16.70 26.78
C ASP A 177 -15.05 16.16 25.39
N GLY A 178 -14.97 14.84 25.19
CA GLY A 178 -15.35 14.15 23.96
C GLY A 178 -14.26 14.05 22.89
N PHE A 179 -13.03 14.52 23.16
CA PHE A 179 -11.91 14.34 22.25
C PHE A 179 -11.41 12.90 22.27
N VAL A 180 -11.07 12.42 21.08
CA VAL A 180 -10.61 11.05 20.88
C VAL A 180 -9.11 11.02 20.67
N THR A 181 -8.42 10.19 21.44
CA THR A 181 -7.02 9.84 21.25
C THR A 181 -6.91 8.39 20.80
N ILE A 182 -6.16 8.15 19.72
CA ILE A 182 -5.88 6.80 19.18
C ILE A 182 -4.41 6.47 19.40
N GLN A 183 -4.13 5.36 20.07
CA GLN A 183 -2.80 4.79 20.21
C GLN A 183 -2.42 4.03 18.94
N LEU A 184 -1.31 4.40 18.31
CA LEU A 184 -0.80 3.79 17.08
C LEU A 184 0.65 3.36 17.29
N ASP A 185 0.88 2.06 17.44
CA ASP A 185 2.19 1.51 17.82
C ASP A 185 2.78 2.31 19.02
N ASN A 186 3.90 3.01 18.80
CA ASN A 186 4.61 3.82 19.80
C ASN A 186 4.25 5.32 19.76
N LYS A 187 3.14 5.70 19.13
CA LYS A 187 2.73 7.11 18.96
C LYS A 187 1.26 7.30 19.32
N GLN A 188 0.91 8.52 19.73
CA GLN A 188 -0.46 8.93 19.97
C GLN A 188 -0.93 9.86 18.86
N LEU A 189 -2.18 9.68 18.46
CA LEU A 189 -2.88 10.54 17.53
C LEU A 189 -4.06 11.18 18.27
N ASN A 190 -4.00 12.48 18.47
CA ASN A 190 -5.12 13.24 19.00
C ASN A 190 -5.97 13.72 17.82
N LEU A 191 -7.24 13.36 17.82
CA LEU A 191 -8.17 13.77 16.78
C LEU A 191 -8.71 15.17 17.09
N SER A 192 -8.98 15.95 16.04
CA SER A 192 -9.72 17.21 16.17
C SER A 192 -11.12 16.98 16.70
N GLU A 193 -11.78 18.04 17.18
CA GLU A 193 -13.16 17.98 17.71
C GLU A 193 -14.15 17.39 16.69
N VAL A 194 -14.06 17.85 15.44
CA VAL A 194 -14.94 17.41 14.35
C VAL A 194 -14.74 15.93 14.03
N THR A 195 -13.49 15.48 13.97
CA THR A 195 -13.16 14.06 13.74
C THR A 195 -13.56 13.20 14.93
N SER A 196 -13.35 13.69 16.16
CA SER A 196 -13.75 13.01 17.40
C SER A 196 -15.26 12.81 17.45
N THR A 197 -16.03 13.82 17.08
CA THR A 197 -17.50 13.73 16.98
C THR A 197 -17.94 12.67 15.97
N ALA A 198 -17.38 12.69 14.75
CA ALA A 198 -17.70 11.70 13.72
C ALA A 198 -17.30 10.27 14.15
N PHE A 199 -16.16 10.13 14.81
CA PHE A 199 -15.65 8.86 15.33
C PHE A 199 -16.54 8.29 16.43
N THR A 200 -16.86 9.08 17.45
CA THR A 200 -17.74 8.68 18.56
C THR A 200 -19.15 8.35 18.07
N ARG A 201 -19.68 9.10 17.10
CA ARG A 201 -20.94 8.78 16.45
C ARG A 201 -20.90 7.42 15.76
N TRP A 202 -19.82 7.09 15.06
CA TRP A 202 -19.66 5.75 14.46
C TRP A 202 -19.62 4.64 15.51
N LEU A 203 -18.89 4.83 16.62
CA LEU A 203 -18.87 3.83 17.70
C LEU A 203 -20.26 3.60 18.30
N SER A 204 -20.99 4.68 18.59
CA SER A 204 -22.33 4.64 19.18
C SER A 204 -23.35 3.99 18.24
N GLU A 205 -23.51 4.52 17.04
CA GLU A 205 -24.51 4.04 16.07
C GLU A 205 -24.16 2.66 15.49
N GLY A 206 -22.87 2.34 15.45
CA GLY A 206 -22.37 1.02 15.05
C GLY A 206 -22.42 -0.02 16.16
N LEU A 207 -22.75 0.37 17.41
CA LEU A 207 -22.72 -0.48 18.60
C LEU A 207 -21.37 -1.20 18.76
N ILE A 208 -20.27 -0.48 18.56
CA ILE A 208 -18.91 -1.02 18.59
C ILE A 208 -18.31 -0.79 19.97
N ALA A 209 -18.41 -1.83 20.82
CA ALA A 209 -17.91 -1.80 22.20
C ALA A 209 -16.52 -2.43 22.37
N ASP A 210 -16.06 -3.25 21.43
CA ASP A 210 -14.79 -3.99 21.52
C ASP A 210 -14.15 -4.19 20.12
N GLY A 211 -13.01 -4.86 20.05
CA GLY A 211 -12.43 -5.33 18.79
C GLY A 211 -12.11 -4.22 17.79
N TYR A 212 -12.23 -4.50 16.49
CA TYR A 212 -11.86 -3.55 15.43
C TYR A 212 -12.89 -2.41 15.30
N VAL A 213 -12.43 -1.17 15.16
CA VAL A 213 -13.31 0.00 15.02
C VAL A 213 -13.99 0.04 13.65
N PHE A 214 -13.21 -0.06 12.57
CA PHE A 214 -13.78 0.01 11.22
C PHE A 214 -14.06 -1.39 10.70
N ARG A 215 -15.34 -1.71 10.58
CA ARG A 215 -15.82 -3.05 10.23
C ARG A 215 -16.63 -3.05 8.94
N ARG A 216 -16.74 -4.23 8.31
CA ARG A 216 -17.58 -4.42 7.11
C ARG A 216 -19.06 -4.32 7.49
N ILE A 217 -19.82 -3.65 6.63
CA ILE A 217 -21.29 -3.64 6.66
C ILE A 217 -21.76 -4.52 5.49
N ASP A 218 -22.63 -5.49 5.76
CA ASP A 218 -23.21 -6.35 4.72
C ASP A 218 -24.38 -5.65 3.98
N ARG A 219 -24.98 -6.34 3.01
CA ARG A 219 -26.10 -5.79 2.23
C ARG A 219 -27.41 -5.59 3.03
N HIS A 220 -27.49 -6.20 4.20
CA HIS A 220 -28.64 -6.13 5.10
C HIS A 220 -28.43 -5.11 6.23
N GLY A 221 -27.26 -4.43 6.27
CA GLY A 221 -26.92 -3.46 7.29
C GLY A 221 -26.22 -4.05 8.51
N ASN A 222 -25.93 -5.35 8.53
CA ASN A 222 -25.25 -5.97 9.66
C ASN A 222 -23.77 -5.62 9.66
N ILE A 223 -23.24 -5.29 10.84
CA ILE A 223 -21.84 -4.97 11.07
C ILE A 223 -21.12 -6.26 11.49
N GLY A 224 -20.15 -6.70 10.70
CA GLY A 224 -19.32 -7.88 11.03
C GLY A 224 -18.26 -7.57 12.10
N GLU A 225 -17.53 -8.58 12.56
CA GLU A 225 -16.48 -8.42 13.60
C GLU A 225 -15.07 -8.19 13.02
N LYS A 226 -14.86 -8.57 11.76
CA LYS A 226 -13.55 -8.50 11.10
C LYS A 226 -13.21 -7.07 10.67
N PRO A 227 -11.90 -6.73 10.62
CA PRO A 227 -11.48 -5.41 10.18
C PRO A 227 -11.88 -5.17 8.73
N LEU A 228 -12.15 -3.90 8.40
CA LEU A 228 -12.46 -3.48 7.05
C LEU A 228 -11.27 -3.78 6.12
N ASP A 229 -11.50 -4.55 5.07
CA ASP A 229 -10.43 -4.93 4.16
C ASP A 229 -9.96 -3.76 3.29
N HIS A 230 -8.74 -3.84 2.77
CA HIS A 230 -8.13 -2.77 1.98
C HIS A 230 -8.90 -2.43 0.69
N SER A 231 -9.65 -3.39 0.11
CA SER A 231 -10.47 -3.14 -1.08
C SER A 231 -11.74 -2.38 -0.70
N SER A 232 -12.31 -2.66 0.47
CA SER A 232 -13.44 -1.91 1.02
C SER A 232 -13.03 -0.48 1.37
N ILE A 233 -11.87 -0.27 2.02
CA ILE A 233 -11.33 1.08 2.26
C ILE A 233 -11.13 1.83 0.94
N TYR A 234 -10.61 1.17 -0.10
CA TYR A 234 -10.51 1.77 -1.43
C TYR A 234 -11.88 2.22 -1.97
N ARG A 235 -12.93 1.40 -1.82
CA ARG A 235 -14.29 1.76 -2.23
C ARG A 235 -14.86 2.94 -1.42
N VAL A 236 -14.54 3.05 -0.13
CA VAL A 236 -14.93 4.19 0.70
C VAL A 236 -14.33 5.50 0.15
N PHE A 237 -13.05 5.51 -0.22
CA PHE A 237 -12.45 6.71 -0.82
C PHE A 237 -12.93 6.96 -2.25
N ARG A 238 -13.18 5.92 -3.05
CA ARG A 238 -13.83 6.08 -4.36
C ARG A 238 -15.16 6.80 -4.25
N ARG A 239 -15.98 6.37 -3.28
CA ARG A 239 -17.27 6.97 -2.99
C ARG A 239 -17.13 8.45 -2.64
N ALA A 240 -16.16 8.85 -1.81
CA ALA A 240 -15.94 10.28 -1.51
C ALA A 240 -15.82 11.12 -2.80
N GLY A 241 -15.13 10.62 -3.82
CA GLY A 241 -15.02 11.31 -5.09
C GLY A 241 -16.37 11.44 -5.81
N ASP A 242 -17.16 10.36 -5.81
CA ASP A 242 -18.49 10.35 -6.42
C ASP A 242 -19.43 11.35 -5.71
N GLU A 243 -19.43 11.40 -4.37
CA GLU A 243 -20.25 12.32 -3.57
C GLU A 243 -19.81 13.78 -3.69
N LEU A 244 -18.50 14.03 -3.87
CA LEU A 244 -17.95 15.37 -4.08
C LEU A 244 -18.14 15.88 -5.51
N GLY A 245 -18.65 15.03 -6.43
CA GLY A 245 -18.78 15.37 -7.84
C GLY A 245 -17.46 15.73 -8.51
N VAL A 246 -16.32 15.20 -8.01
CA VAL A 246 -15.03 15.44 -8.67
C VAL A 246 -15.01 14.73 -10.02
N SER A 247 -14.24 15.27 -10.97
CA SER A 247 -14.09 14.68 -12.30
C SER A 247 -13.81 13.18 -12.20
N SER A 248 -14.41 12.36 -13.08
CA SER A 248 -14.18 10.91 -13.12
C SER A 248 -12.71 10.51 -13.35
N LYS A 249 -11.88 11.47 -13.78
CA LYS A 249 -10.43 11.35 -13.89
C LYS A 249 -9.71 11.37 -12.53
N VAL A 250 -10.30 12.01 -11.52
CA VAL A 250 -9.79 12.07 -10.15
C VAL A 250 -10.26 10.83 -9.40
N ILE A 251 -9.30 10.05 -8.92
CA ILE A 251 -9.56 8.79 -8.23
C ILE A 251 -8.99 8.90 -6.83
N PHE A 252 -9.86 9.12 -5.85
CA PHE A 252 -9.44 9.02 -4.46
C PHE A 252 -9.20 7.56 -4.06
N SER A 253 -8.13 7.37 -3.30
CA SER A 253 -7.73 6.08 -2.73
C SER A 253 -7.30 6.30 -1.29
N GLY A 254 -7.03 5.24 -0.53
CA GLY A 254 -6.57 5.42 0.86
C GLY A 254 -5.15 5.99 1.02
N GLN A 255 -4.52 6.53 -0.03
CA GLN A 255 -3.36 7.41 0.08
C GLN A 255 -3.72 8.89 -0.12
N SER A 256 -4.87 9.17 -0.74
CA SER A 256 -5.32 10.53 -1.04
C SER A 256 -5.40 11.45 0.18
N PRO A 257 -5.90 11.00 1.36
CA PRO A 257 -5.91 11.85 2.56
C PRO A 257 -4.50 12.25 3.01
N ARG A 258 -3.55 11.31 2.95
CA ARG A 258 -2.15 11.59 3.32
C ARG A 258 -1.47 12.56 2.37
N VAL A 259 -1.79 12.49 1.08
CA VAL A 259 -1.27 13.42 0.07
C VAL A 259 -1.86 14.80 0.30
N GLY A 260 -3.19 14.91 0.38
CA GLY A 260 -3.88 16.19 0.53
C GLY A 260 -3.51 16.89 1.84
N ALA A 261 -3.54 16.17 2.97
CA ALA A 261 -3.15 16.74 4.26
C ALA A 261 -1.68 17.22 4.28
N ALA A 262 -0.76 16.47 3.65
CA ALA A 262 0.64 16.92 3.55
C ALA A 262 0.79 18.20 2.71
N GLN A 263 -0.01 18.32 1.65
CA GLN A 263 -0.03 19.51 0.79
C GLN A 263 -0.67 20.70 1.50
N ASP A 264 -1.78 20.48 2.22
CA ASP A 264 -2.47 21.52 2.99
C ASP A 264 -1.55 22.07 4.08
N LEU A 265 -0.89 21.21 4.86
CA LEU A 265 0.10 21.61 5.86
C LEU A 265 1.25 22.43 5.24
N ALA A 266 1.76 22.03 4.08
CA ALA A 266 2.80 22.78 3.40
C ALA A 266 2.31 24.15 2.93
N ASN A 267 1.07 24.25 2.45
CA ASN A 267 0.45 25.51 2.06
C ASN A 267 0.21 26.44 3.27
N GLU A 268 -0.01 25.86 4.45
CA GLU A 268 -0.08 26.58 5.74
C GLU A 268 1.31 26.96 6.30
N GLY A 269 2.39 26.59 5.61
CA GLY A 269 3.75 26.97 5.98
C GLY A 269 4.50 25.94 6.84
N ALA A 270 3.92 24.76 7.10
CA ALA A 270 4.60 23.71 7.83
C ALA A 270 5.87 23.25 7.08
N THR A 271 6.94 23.06 7.82
CA THR A 271 8.21 22.55 7.31
C THR A 271 8.12 21.07 6.96
N LEU A 272 9.01 20.60 6.08
CA LEU A 272 9.11 19.19 5.72
C LEU A 272 9.29 18.27 6.95
N ASN A 273 10.00 18.74 7.98
CA ASN A 273 10.23 17.97 9.21
C ASN A 273 8.97 17.85 10.06
N GLU A 274 8.18 18.92 10.17
CA GLU A 274 6.89 18.92 10.87
C GLU A 274 5.91 17.98 10.16
N ILE A 275 5.80 18.11 8.83
CA ILE A 275 4.98 17.21 7.99
C ILE A 275 5.46 15.76 8.17
N GLN A 276 6.77 15.51 8.07
CA GLN A 276 7.35 14.17 8.26
C GLN A 276 6.95 13.57 9.61
N SER A 277 7.06 14.37 10.68
CA SER A 277 6.73 13.97 12.05
C SER A 277 5.24 13.65 12.19
N GLN A 278 4.37 14.56 11.73
CA GLN A 278 2.91 14.47 11.86
C GLN A 278 2.35 13.27 11.08
N GLY A 279 2.75 13.08 9.83
CA GLY A 279 2.34 11.90 9.06
C GLY A 279 3.18 10.65 9.34
N ARG A 280 4.12 10.70 10.29
CA ARG A 280 4.89 9.56 10.78
C ARG A 280 5.65 8.84 9.67
N TRP A 281 6.21 9.58 8.72
CA TRP A 281 7.06 9.00 7.68
C TRP A 281 8.45 8.68 8.23
N LYS A 282 8.94 7.46 7.97
CA LYS A 282 10.29 7.03 8.38
C LYS A 282 11.39 7.82 7.67
N SER A 283 11.12 8.31 6.47
CA SER A 283 12.05 9.08 5.64
C SER A 283 11.34 10.32 5.09
N PRO A 284 12.05 11.44 4.93
CA PRO A 284 11.55 12.67 4.31
C PRO A 284 11.21 12.52 2.82
N ALA A 285 11.61 11.43 2.15
CA ALA A 285 11.42 11.28 0.70
C ALA A 285 9.95 11.36 0.27
N MET A 286 9.06 10.62 0.94
CA MET A 286 7.64 10.60 0.60
C MET A 286 6.93 11.94 0.86
N PRO A 287 7.06 12.59 2.04
CA PRO A 287 6.44 13.89 2.24
C PRO A 287 7.03 14.94 1.31
N ALA A 288 8.35 14.90 1.00
CA ALA A 288 8.96 15.77 0.00
C ALA A 288 8.35 15.57 -1.40
N GLN A 289 8.05 14.32 -1.78
CA GLN A 289 7.33 14.02 -3.01
C GLN A 289 5.93 14.65 -3.03
N TYR A 290 5.16 14.48 -1.95
CA TYR A 290 3.78 14.96 -1.88
C TYR A 290 3.67 16.47 -2.05
N ILE A 291 4.63 17.22 -1.52
CA ILE A 291 4.68 18.68 -1.58
C ILE A 291 5.49 19.22 -2.78
N GLY A 292 5.86 18.36 -3.74
CA GLY A 292 6.55 18.76 -4.97
C GLY A 292 8.04 19.09 -4.82
N GLN A 293 8.67 18.79 -3.68
CA GLN A 293 10.10 18.98 -3.43
C GLN A 293 10.94 17.80 -3.97
N ASN A 294 10.84 17.55 -5.28
CA ASN A 294 11.44 16.39 -5.95
C ASN A 294 12.97 16.30 -5.75
N SER A 295 13.69 17.43 -5.76
CA SER A 295 15.14 17.44 -5.54
C SER A 295 15.56 16.94 -4.16
N LYS A 296 14.78 17.22 -3.11
CA LYS A 296 15.01 16.68 -1.76
C LYS A 296 14.61 15.21 -1.68
N ARG A 297 13.50 14.82 -2.32
CA ARG A 297 13.12 13.41 -2.43
C ARG A 297 14.25 12.58 -3.02
N ASP A 298 14.80 13.00 -4.16
CA ASP A 298 15.80 12.24 -4.89
C ASP A 298 17.08 12.07 -4.05
N LYS A 299 17.57 13.16 -3.43
CA LYS A 299 18.71 13.12 -2.49
C LYS A 299 18.49 12.16 -1.31
N GLU A 300 17.28 12.12 -0.76
CA GLU A 300 16.97 11.26 0.37
C GLU A 300 16.79 9.79 -0.06
N MET A 301 16.26 9.55 -1.26
CA MET A 301 16.20 8.21 -1.85
C MET A 301 17.59 7.66 -2.18
N ASP A 302 18.53 8.51 -2.61
CA ASP A 302 19.90 8.11 -2.91
C ASP A 302 20.64 7.57 -1.68
N LYS A 303 20.34 8.06 -0.47
CA LYS A 303 20.90 7.51 0.78
C LYS A 303 20.50 6.05 1.06
N PHE A 304 19.38 5.61 0.49
CA PHE A 304 18.85 4.25 0.66
C PHE A 304 19.07 3.35 -0.56
N LYS A 305 19.63 3.89 -1.66
CA LYS A 305 20.23 3.06 -2.70
C LYS A 305 21.44 2.38 -2.04
N LYS A 306 21.26 1.14 -1.61
CA LYS A 306 22.41 0.24 -1.54
C LYS A 306 22.89 0.13 -2.98
N ASP A 307 24.20 0.27 -3.21
CA ASP A 307 24.81 -0.11 -4.48
C ASP A 307 24.31 -1.50 -4.81
N THR A 308 23.32 -1.52 -5.68
CA THR A 308 22.87 -2.77 -6.20
C THR A 308 23.91 -3.16 -7.25
N PRO A 309 24.15 -4.45 -7.52
CA PRO A 309 25.19 -4.87 -8.48
C PRO A 309 25.00 -4.34 -9.92
N TRP A 310 24.05 -3.43 -10.14
CA TRP A 310 23.77 -2.71 -11.38
C TRP A 310 24.06 -1.21 -11.34
N ASP A 311 24.50 -0.65 -10.20
CA ASP A 311 24.81 0.78 -10.05
C ASP A 311 26.32 1.09 -10.08
N ASN A 312 27.19 0.07 -10.10
CA ASN A 312 28.63 0.27 -10.28
C ASN A 312 29.02 -0.03 -11.74
N ASP A 313 29.70 0.96 -12.33
CA ASP A 313 30.28 1.00 -13.68
C ASP A 313 30.92 -0.31 -14.16
#